data_AF-A0A6P8W297-F1
#
_entry.id   AF-A0A6P8W297-F1
#
_cell.length_a   1.000
_cell.length_b   1.000
_cell.length_c   1.000
_cell.angle_alpha   90.00
_cell.angle_beta   90.00
_cell.angle_gamma   90.00
#
_symmetry.space_group_name_H-M   'P 1'
#
loop_
_entity.id
_entity.type
_entity.pdbx_description
1 polymer ?
#
loop_
_entity_poly.entity_id
_entity_poly.type
_entity_poly.pdbx_seq_one_letter_code
_entity_poly.pdbx_strand_id
1 'polypeptide(L)'
;MLRNLIRSFESALKLHLYSKAPTTSSVLATRPRRALFTQFEENANNSVSNKPLSSARISSHATSLGHETDNDYVPYRANLETGSRISVLIDALRERFRLSEDEVQRIVSDEQVQRFYRNRCLVQTLDTLILEGITKHSFVEYPWLLALDQKRLGFKLDVIKTMKMDDINHFVPFLRLTLPRLRKLVTALNAETGDYSQKNRVYYISDKLGVRPEIVTKYLCKRLFILEMPYDMFEKNLQHMIHYNVSPINILKDLWAFRYTPKSVELRLERAKRAKKDKIMPWMVRCPEPILQRSLKLSLDELQVLGKFSSVVEYLAHRLEFSVSEAKAIMDRHPQVHTVRVTKIKEVLDYLLNEAKFTRFEIAQVPRILCHSLKTTKERLNELASFGCRPSSLVIVCRSRREYNKFLEQWTSHSKHTNAE
;
A
#
# COMPACT_ATOMS: atom_id res chain seq x y z
N MET A 1 -12.28 1.64 15.51
CA MET A 1 -12.41 0.17 15.33
C MET A 1 -11.13 -0.50 14.83
N LEU A 2 -10.28 0.14 13.99
CA LEU A 2 -8.99 -0.44 13.56
C LEU A 2 -8.02 -0.76 14.71
N ARG A 3 -7.98 0.08 15.75
CA ARG A 3 -7.08 -0.11 16.91
C ARG A 3 -7.38 -1.35 17.76
N ASN A 4 -8.65 -1.76 17.85
CA ASN A 4 -9.04 -2.96 18.62
C ASN A 4 -8.74 -4.26 17.85
N LEU A 5 -8.72 -4.18 16.52
CA LEU A 5 -8.39 -5.31 15.64
C LEU A 5 -6.88 -5.59 15.61
N ILE A 6 -6.05 -4.53 15.76
CA ILE A 6 -4.60 -4.66 15.92
C ILE A 6 -4.26 -5.25 17.29
N ARG A 7 -4.93 -4.80 18.37
CA ARG A 7 -4.72 -5.35 19.72
C ARG A 7 -5.13 -6.82 19.85
N SER A 8 -6.24 -7.24 19.22
CA SER A 8 -6.62 -8.67 19.26
C SER A 8 -5.66 -9.56 18.46
N PHE A 9 -5.00 -9.01 17.43
CA PHE A 9 -3.99 -9.74 16.65
C PHE A 9 -2.67 -9.92 17.42
N GLU A 10 -2.23 -8.91 18.17
CA GLU A 10 -1.05 -9.02 19.05
C GLU A 10 -1.27 -9.99 20.21
N SER A 11 -2.47 -10.01 20.81
CA SER A 11 -2.80 -10.95 21.88
C SER A 11 -2.84 -12.41 21.40
N ALA A 12 -3.31 -12.66 20.17
CA ALA A 12 -3.35 -14.00 19.59
C ALA A 12 -1.96 -14.54 19.23
N LEU A 13 -1.03 -13.68 18.79
CA LEU A 13 0.34 -14.08 18.48
C LEU A 13 1.17 -14.38 19.73
N LYS A 14 0.92 -13.67 20.85
CA LYS A 14 1.63 -13.93 22.12
C LYS A 14 1.22 -15.25 22.78
N LEU A 15 0.00 -15.74 22.56
CA LEU A 15 -0.48 -17.00 23.13
C LEU A 15 0.06 -18.26 22.42
N HIS A 16 0.64 -18.13 21.23
CA HIS A 16 1.28 -19.26 20.54
C HIS A 16 2.76 -19.46 20.87
N LEU A 17 3.40 -18.53 21.58
CA LEU A 17 4.81 -18.64 21.98
C LEU A 17 5.02 -19.28 23.37
N TYR A 18 3.93 -19.59 24.10
CA TYR A 18 4.01 -20.04 25.50
C TYR A 18 3.23 -21.33 25.82
N SER A 19 3.01 -22.22 24.83
CA SER A 19 2.49 -23.56 25.11
C SER A 19 3.56 -24.63 24.83
N LYS A 20 3.72 -25.49 25.84
CA LYS A 20 4.88 -26.32 26.18
C LYS A 20 5.12 -27.53 25.26
N ALA A 21 6.38 -27.99 25.32
CA ALA A 21 6.81 -29.36 25.01
C ALA A 21 6.12 -30.43 25.89
N PRO A 22 6.10 -31.69 25.43
CA PRO A 22 6.80 -32.73 26.20
C PRO A 22 7.62 -33.73 25.36
N THR A 23 8.67 -34.25 26.02
CA THR A 23 9.51 -35.45 25.78
C THR A 23 8.67 -36.75 25.74
N THR A 24 8.98 -37.86 25.05
CA THR A 24 10.22 -38.67 24.93
C THR A 24 10.24 -39.65 23.71
N SER A 25 11.47 -40.01 23.30
CA SER A 25 11.99 -41.30 22.78
C SER A 25 11.74 -41.85 21.34
N SER A 26 12.84 -41.79 20.56
CA SER A 26 13.50 -42.84 19.74
C SER A 26 12.88 -43.38 18.42
N VAL A 27 13.53 -43.13 17.27
CA VAL A 27 14.35 -44.08 16.46
C VAL A 27 14.87 -43.36 15.18
N LEU A 28 16.07 -43.77 14.75
CA LEU A 28 16.96 -43.27 13.68
C LEU A 28 16.35 -42.86 12.33
N ALA A 29 16.90 -41.80 11.69
CA ALA A 29 17.55 -41.83 10.36
C ALA A 29 17.92 -40.44 9.79
N THR A 30 19.23 -40.23 9.61
CA THR A 30 19.95 -39.58 8.49
C THR A 30 19.53 -38.22 7.84
N ARG A 31 20.51 -37.30 7.89
CA ARG A 31 20.93 -36.19 6.99
C ARG A 31 20.64 -34.73 7.43
N PRO A 32 21.67 -33.84 7.41
CA PRO A 32 21.58 -32.52 8.02
C PRO A 32 21.09 -31.44 7.03
N ARG A 33 20.11 -30.64 7.46
CA ARG A 33 19.83 -29.32 6.87
C ARG A 33 20.56 -28.25 7.68
N ARG A 34 21.49 -27.60 6.99
CA ARG A 34 22.36 -26.51 7.43
C ARG A 34 21.53 -25.29 7.86
N ALA A 35 21.64 -24.89 9.12
CA ALA A 35 21.26 -23.57 9.58
C ALA A 35 22.35 -22.57 9.16
N LEU A 36 21.97 -21.42 8.59
CA LEU A 36 22.88 -20.31 8.30
C LEU A 36 22.28 -19.01 8.85
N PHE A 37 22.49 -18.80 10.16
CA PHE A 37 22.59 -17.48 10.75
C PHE A 37 23.89 -17.49 11.56
N THR A 38 24.93 -16.86 11.03
CA THR A 38 26.10 -16.45 11.81
C THR A 38 26.29 -14.97 11.62
N GLN A 39 26.20 -14.28 12.75
CA GLN A 39 26.71 -12.94 12.98
C GLN A 39 28.24 -12.99 12.80
N PHE A 40 28.82 -12.00 12.12
CA PHE A 40 30.24 -11.72 12.20
C PHE A 40 30.40 -10.22 12.43
N GLU A 41 30.75 -9.91 13.67
CA GLU A 41 31.48 -8.71 14.05
C GLU A 41 32.93 -8.87 13.59
N GLU A 42 33.50 -7.85 12.97
CA GLU A 42 34.96 -7.70 12.91
C GLU A 42 35.34 -6.24 13.14
N ASN A 43 36.03 -6.05 14.25
CA ASN A 43 36.91 -4.93 14.55
C ASN A 43 38.16 -5.01 13.66
N ALA A 44 38.64 -3.88 13.15
CA ALA A 44 40.05 -3.73 12.81
C ALA A 44 40.51 -2.28 13.05
N ASN A 45 41.55 -2.18 13.86
CA ASN A 45 42.22 -1.00 14.35
C ASN A 45 43.10 -0.31 13.30
N ASN A 46 43.25 1.00 13.50
CA ASN A 46 44.45 1.84 13.35
C ASN A 46 45.66 1.28 12.57
N SER A 47 46.04 1.98 11.51
CA SER A 47 47.46 2.27 11.23
C SER A 47 47.62 3.60 10.48
N VAL A 48 48.79 4.18 10.69
CA VAL A 48 49.19 5.58 10.54
C VAL A 48 49.97 5.80 9.24
N SER A 49 49.80 6.99 8.65
CA SER A 49 50.74 7.79 7.82
C SER A 49 51.52 7.13 6.66
N ASN A 50 51.33 7.67 5.44
CA ASN A 50 52.37 8.47 4.76
C ASN A 50 51.89 8.99 3.39
N LYS A 51 52.06 10.30 3.17
CA LYS A 51 51.99 10.97 1.85
C LYS A 51 53.28 10.67 1.05
N PRO A 52 53.26 10.85 -0.29
CA PRO A 52 53.85 12.09 -0.80
C PRO A 52 53.09 12.75 -1.96
N LEU A 53 53.38 14.05 -2.11
CA LEU A 53 53.00 14.91 -3.23
C LEU A 53 53.72 14.51 -4.53
N SER A 54 53.06 14.67 -5.66
CA SER A 54 53.69 15.24 -6.86
C SER A 54 52.63 15.79 -7.82
N SER A 55 52.83 17.05 -8.18
CA SER A 55 52.08 17.84 -9.15
C SER A 55 52.65 17.64 -10.56
N ALA A 56 51.78 17.50 -11.56
CA ALA A 56 52.13 17.88 -12.93
C ALA A 56 50.89 18.35 -13.68
N ARG A 57 50.92 19.61 -14.11
CA ARG A 57 49.98 20.25 -15.04
C ARG A 57 50.41 19.92 -16.46
N ILE A 58 49.48 19.52 -17.34
CA ILE A 58 49.59 19.77 -18.79
C ILE A 58 48.23 20.24 -19.29
N SER A 59 48.25 21.37 -19.98
CA SER A 59 47.16 22.04 -20.69
C SER A 59 47.33 21.78 -22.19
N SER A 60 46.23 21.55 -22.94
CA SER A 60 45.96 22.25 -24.21
C SER A 60 44.66 21.78 -24.89
N HIS A 61 43.88 22.80 -25.30
CA HIS A 61 42.93 22.97 -26.42
C HIS A 61 42.64 21.78 -27.35
N ALA A 62 41.38 21.36 -27.61
CA ALA A 62 40.20 21.98 -28.23
C ALA A 62 40.11 21.74 -29.75
N THR A 63 39.03 21.07 -30.20
CA THR A 63 38.31 21.36 -31.46
C THR A 63 36.90 20.75 -31.40
N SER A 64 35.91 21.59 -31.70
CA SER A 64 34.48 21.30 -31.83
C SER A 64 34.14 21.00 -33.30
N LEU A 65 33.20 20.08 -33.54
CA LEU A 65 32.34 20.05 -34.72
C LEU A 65 30.97 19.50 -34.32
N GLY A 66 29.94 20.30 -34.58
CA GLY A 66 28.66 20.26 -33.89
C GLY A 66 27.64 19.24 -34.39
N HIS A 67 26.75 18.88 -33.47
CA HIS A 67 25.38 18.49 -33.74
C HIS A 67 24.52 19.03 -32.59
N GLU A 68 23.46 19.76 -32.92
CA GLU A 68 22.54 20.42 -31.99
C GLU A 68 21.94 19.41 -30.99
N THR A 69 22.34 19.54 -29.72
CA THR A 69 21.53 19.12 -28.58
C THR A 69 21.66 20.24 -27.54
N ASP A 70 20.53 20.79 -27.11
CA ASP A 70 20.43 21.86 -26.11
C ASP A 70 20.71 21.31 -24.70
N ASN A 71 21.92 20.78 -24.54
CA ASN A 71 22.45 20.18 -23.33
C ASN A 71 23.97 20.44 -23.31
N ASP A 72 24.33 21.72 -23.14
CA ASP A 72 25.69 22.14 -22.78
C ASP A 72 25.98 21.69 -21.33
N TYR A 73 26.11 20.37 -21.17
CA TYR A 73 26.48 19.76 -19.93
C TYR A 73 27.95 20.09 -19.65
N VAL A 74 28.18 20.98 -18.69
CA VAL A 74 29.52 21.30 -18.20
C VAL A 74 29.86 20.35 -17.05
N PRO A 75 30.88 19.47 -17.18
CA PRO A 75 31.28 18.58 -16.10
C PRO A 75 31.72 19.35 -14.86
N TYR A 76 31.36 18.84 -13.68
CA TYR A 76 31.67 19.45 -12.41
C TYR A 76 33.19 19.55 -12.19
N ARG A 77 33.62 20.72 -11.71
CA ARG A 77 34.99 20.98 -11.30
C ARG A 77 34.97 21.46 -9.85
N ALA A 78 35.56 20.67 -8.95
CA ALA A 78 35.60 20.96 -7.52
C ALA A 78 36.23 22.31 -7.16
N ASN A 79 37.06 22.85 -8.06
CA ASN A 79 37.76 24.12 -7.87
C ASN A 79 36.87 25.36 -8.03
N LEU A 80 35.59 25.20 -8.40
CA LEU A 80 34.63 26.28 -8.62
C LEU A 80 33.60 26.41 -7.49
N GLU A 81 33.69 25.59 -6.43
CA GLU A 81 32.75 25.66 -5.31
C GLU A 81 33.00 26.91 -4.44
N THR A 82 31.99 27.76 -4.32
CA THR A 82 31.94 28.87 -3.36
C THR A 82 30.71 28.74 -2.48
N GLY A 83 30.88 28.85 -1.15
CA GLY A 83 29.79 28.72 -0.17
C GLY A 83 29.73 27.37 0.54
N SER A 84 28.59 27.10 1.18
CA SER A 84 28.35 25.85 1.91
C SER A 84 28.11 24.67 0.97
N ARG A 85 28.43 23.43 1.36
CA ARG A 85 28.17 22.24 0.51
C ARG A 85 26.70 22.08 0.10
N ILE A 86 25.76 22.57 0.92
CA ILE A 86 24.34 22.56 0.59
C ILE A 86 23.96 23.65 -0.41
N SER A 87 24.50 24.86 -0.29
CA SER A 87 24.27 25.92 -1.29
C SER A 87 24.83 25.50 -2.63
N VAL A 88 26.04 24.92 -2.68
CA VAL A 88 26.62 24.38 -3.90
C VAL A 88 25.74 23.30 -4.55
N LEU A 89 25.14 22.41 -3.73
CA LEU A 89 24.20 21.41 -4.23
C LEU A 89 22.92 22.04 -4.78
N ILE A 90 22.35 23.02 -4.07
CA ILE A 90 21.15 23.75 -4.49
C ILE A 90 21.40 24.49 -5.81
N ASP A 91 22.51 25.22 -5.90
CA ASP A 91 22.90 25.98 -7.09
C ASP A 91 23.14 25.03 -8.26
N ALA A 92 23.79 23.89 -8.04
CA ALA A 92 23.92 22.85 -9.07
C ALA A 92 22.54 22.30 -9.52
N LEU A 93 21.63 21.99 -8.60
CA LEU A 93 20.28 21.51 -8.93
C LEU A 93 19.47 22.54 -9.72
N ARG A 94 19.57 23.83 -9.38
CA ARG A 94 18.89 24.94 -10.06
C ARG A 94 19.50 25.26 -11.42
N GLU A 95 20.78 25.61 -11.42
CA GLU A 95 21.43 26.23 -12.57
C GLU A 95 21.91 25.18 -13.58
N ARG A 96 22.53 24.10 -13.08
CA ARG A 96 23.10 23.06 -13.95
C ARG A 96 22.05 22.06 -14.40
N PHE A 97 21.10 21.71 -13.54
CA PHE A 97 20.10 20.68 -13.81
C PHE A 97 18.69 21.22 -14.10
N ARG A 98 18.49 22.54 -14.06
CA ARG A 98 17.24 23.24 -14.41
C ARG A 98 16.02 22.63 -13.69
N LEU A 99 16.17 22.33 -12.40
CA LEU A 99 15.08 21.90 -11.54
C LEU A 99 14.33 23.09 -10.95
N SER A 100 13.02 22.97 -10.82
CA SER A 100 12.18 23.97 -10.16
C SER A 100 12.41 24.03 -8.65
N GLU A 101 12.06 25.14 -8.01
CA GLU A 101 12.21 25.30 -6.56
C GLU A 101 11.51 24.19 -5.76
N ASP A 102 10.32 23.76 -6.19
CA ASP A 102 9.57 22.67 -5.54
C ASP A 102 10.32 21.32 -5.65
N GLU A 103 10.96 21.06 -6.79
CA GLU A 103 11.75 19.86 -7.03
C GLU A 103 13.04 19.87 -6.22
N VAL A 104 13.74 21.00 -6.18
CA VAL A 104 14.95 21.20 -5.37
C VAL A 104 14.60 21.00 -3.90
N GLN A 105 13.53 21.62 -3.41
CA GLN A 105 13.09 21.48 -2.02
C GLN A 105 12.74 20.03 -1.69
N ARG A 106 12.09 19.31 -2.61
CA ARG A 106 11.80 17.87 -2.44
C ARG A 106 13.09 17.06 -2.29
N ILE A 107 14.10 17.30 -3.11
CA ILE A 107 15.38 16.59 -3.05
C ILE A 107 16.13 16.92 -1.75
N VAL A 108 16.25 18.20 -1.41
CA VAL A 108 17.00 18.67 -0.23
C VAL A 108 16.30 18.28 1.09
N SER A 109 14.99 18.09 1.07
CA SER A 109 14.22 17.59 2.22
C SER A 109 14.41 16.10 2.51
N ASP A 110 15.01 15.32 1.59
CA ASP A 110 15.24 13.89 1.78
C ASP A 110 16.29 13.61 2.86
N GLU A 111 15.96 12.68 3.77
CA GLU A 111 16.79 12.34 4.93
C GLU A 111 18.20 11.85 4.53
N GLN A 112 18.33 11.08 3.44
CA GLN A 112 19.62 10.57 3.00
C GLN A 112 20.45 11.71 2.40
N VAL A 113 19.85 12.55 1.58
CA VAL A 113 20.53 13.74 1.04
C VAL A 113 21.02 14.61 2.19
N GLN A 114 20.17 14.87 3.19
CA GLN A 114 20.52 15.66 4.36
C GLN A 114 21.70 15.11 5.17
N ARG A 115 21.74 13.78 5.31
CA ARG A 115 22.80 13.08 6.03
C ARG A 115 24.15 13.16 5.33
N PHE A 116 24.17 13.14 3.99
CA PHE A 116 25.40 12.97 3.23
C PHE A 116 25.97 14.26 2.60
N TYR A 117 25.17 15.30 2.34
CA TYR A 117 25.68 16.54 1.71
C TYR A 117 26.79 17.22 2.52
N ARG A 118 26.81 17.06 3.85
CA ARG A 118 27.84 17.67 4.70
C ARG A 118 29.22 17.06 4.51
N ASN A 119 29.27 15.77 4.16
CA ASN A 119 30.52 14.99 4.14
C ASN A 119 30.97 14.59 2.74
N ARG A 120 30.10 14.73 1.72
CA ARG A 120 30.35 14.31 0.34
C ARG A 120 29.88 15.37 -0.65
N CYS A 121 30.59 15.49 -1.77
CA CYS A 121 30.10 16.24 -2.91
C CYS A 121 29.09 15.37 -3.68
N LEU A 122 27.80 15.65 -3.52
CA LEU A 122 26.74 14.90 -4.21
C LEU A 122 26.60 15.30 -5.69
N VAL A 123 27.25 16.41 -6.08
CA VAL A 123 27.24 16.93 -7.45
C VAL A 123 27.98 16.00 -8.42
N GLN A 124 29.10 15.38 -7.98
CA GLN A 124 29.79 14.37 -8.80
C GLN A 124 28.93 13.13 -9.07
N THR A 125 28.08 12.77 -8.11
CA THR A 125 27.14 11.65 -8.26
C THR A 125 26.03 12.00 -9.25
N LEU A 126 25.48 13.22 -9.18
CA LEU A 126 24.52 13.74 -10.17
C LEU A 126 25.11 13.67 -11.60
N ASP A 127 26.29 14.23 -11.76
CA ASP A 127 27.04 14.23 -13.01
C ASP A 127 27.18 12.83 -13.61
N THR A 128 27.54 11.86 -12.77
CA THR A 128 27.68 10.46 -13.18
C THR A 128 26.36 9.85 -13.60
N LEU A 129 25.29 10.08 -12.84
CA LEU A 129 23.96 9.55 -13.16
C LEU A 129 23.45 10.10 -14.50
N ILE A 130 23.73 11.37 -14.81
CA ILE A 130 23.30 12.01 -16.06
C ILE A 130 24.10 11.51 -17.25
N LEU A 131 25.43 11.39 -17.11
CA LEU A 131 26.27 10.77 -18.14
C LEU A 131 25.80 9.34 -18.49
N GLU A 132 25.18 8.69 -17.53
CA GLU A 132 24.64 7.34 -17.63
C GLU A 132 23.20 7.31 -18.17
N GLY A 133 22.63 8.47 -18.54
CA GLY A 133 21.30 8.62 -19.14
C GLY A 133 20.15 8.71 -18.14
N ILE A 134 20.43 8.84 -16.84
CA ILE A 134 19.38 8.99 -15.83
C ILE A 134 18.84 10.42 -15.84
N THR A 135 17.53 10.52 -15.95
CA THR A 135 16.83 11.79 -16.14
C THR A 135 16.59 12.53 -14.82
N LYS A 136 16.37 13.83 -14.92
CA LYS A 136 16.01 14.70 -13.79
C LYS A 136 14.77 14.23 -13.02
N HIS A 137 13.80 13.63 -13.72
CA HIS A 137 12.60 13.06 -13.10
C HIS A 137 12.96 11.98 -12.06
N SER A 138 13.95 11.14 -12.35
CA SER A 138 14.41 10.11 -11.42
C SER A 138 15.05 10.69 -10.16
N PHE A 139 15.71 11.85 -10.22
CA PHE A 139 16.27 12.51 -9.03
C PHE A 139 15.18 13.04 -8.10
N VAL A 140 14.12 13.59 -8.67
CA VAL A 140 12.97 14.09 -7.92
C VAL A 140 12.17 12.95 -7.29
N GLU A 141 11.99 11.84 -8.03
CA GLU A 141 11.26 10.66 -7.53
C GLU A 141 12.09 9.85 -6.52
N TYR A 142 13.42 9.81 -6.69
CA TYR A 142 14.34 9.03 -5.87
C TYR A 142 15.56 9.85 -5.39
N PRO A 143 15.38 10.85 -4.51
CA PRO A 143 16.49 11.71 -4.05
C PRO A 143 17.65 10.96 -3.40
N TRP A 144 17.37 9.81 -2.76
CA TRP A 144 18.37 8.93 -2.16
C TRP A 144 19.44 8.42 -3.16
N LEU A 145 19.21 8.51 -4.47
CA LEU A 145 20.22 8.18 -5.50
C LEU A 145 21.50 9.01 -5.32
N LEU A 146 21.35 10.28 -4.93
CA LEU A 146 22.47 11.22 -4.82
C LEU A 146 23.40 10.86 -3.66
N ALA A 147 22.88 10.14 -2.66
CA ALA A 147 23.63 9.68 -1.51
C ALA A 147 24.46 8.41 -1.75
N LEU A 148 24.33 7.79 -2.93
CA LEU A 148 25.08 6.57 -3.27
C LEU A 148 26.58 6.84 -3.33
N ASP A 149 27.38 5.89 -2.84
CA ASP A 149 28.83 5.95 -2.98
C ASP A 149 29.25 5.83 -4.44
N GLN A 150 30.12 6.73 -4.90
CA GLN A 150 30.50 6.88 -6.30
C GLN A 150 31.11 5.61 -6.91
N LYS A 151 32.04 4.96 -6.19
CA LYS A 151 32.66 3.71 -6.66
C LYS A 151 31.63 2.60 -6.76
N ARG A 152 30.77 2.47 -5.75
CA ARG A 152 29.69 1.47 -5.75
C ARG A 152 28.63 1.74 -6.80
N LEU A 153 28.33 3.01 -7.11
CA LEU A 153 27.37 3.40 -8.13
C LEU A 153 27.84 2.92 -9.50
N GLY A 154 29.09 3.18 -9.88
CA GLY A 154 29.67 2.70 -11.15
C GLY A 154 29.49 1.18 -11.30
N PHE A 155 29.92 0.39 -10.31
CA PHE A 155 29.74 -1.06 -10.35
C PHE A 155 28.27 -1.51 -10.45
N LYS A 156 27.32 -0.78 -9.85
CA LYS A 156 25.90 -1.11 -9.93
C LYS A 156 25.35 -0.84 -11.33
N LEU A 157 25.73 0.28 -11.94
CA LEU A 157 25.32 0.65 -13.29
C LEU A 157 25.87 -0.34 -14.32
N ASP A 158 27.14 -0.72 -14.19
CA ASP A 158 27.75 -1.75 -15.04
C ASP A 158 26.96 -3.06 -14.99
N VAL A 159 26.58 -3.49 -13.78
CA VAL A 159 25.77 -4.70 -13.61
C VAL A 159 24.40 -4.55 -14.26
N ILE A 160 23.70 -3.41 -14.08
CA ILE A 160 22.38 -3.20 -14.68
C ILE A 160 22.45 -3.20 -16.21
N LYS A 161 23.48 -2.59 -16.80
CA LYS A 161 23.70 -2.54 -18.26
C LYS A 161 23.91 -3.92 -18.90
N THR A 162 24.27 -4.94 -18.12
CA THR A 162 24.35 -6.31 -18.66
C THR A 162 22.97 -6.93 -18.93
N MET A 163 21.88 -6.31 -18.48
CA MET A 163 20.52 -6.76 -18.80
C MET A 163 20.06 -6.26 -20.15
N LYS A 164 19.17 -7.01 -20.80
CA LYS A 164 18.38 -6.47 -21.93
C LYS A 164 17.40 -5.43 -21.40
N MET A 165 17.71 -4.16 -21.64
CA MET A 165 16.88 -3.02 -21.27
C MET A 165 16.86 -1.98 -22.40
N ASP A 166 15.69 -1.39 -22.63
CA ASP A 166 15.54 -0.26 -23.56
C ASP A 166 15.96 1.09 -22.95
N ASP A 167 15.62 1.33 -21.67
CA ASP A 167 15.95 2.58 -20.95
C ASP A 167 16.42 2.27 -19.52
N ILE A 168 17.53 2.89 -19.11
CA ILE A 168 18.08 2.82 -17.76
C ILE A 168 17.12 3.37 -16.70
N ASN A 169 16.31 4.38 -17.06
CA ASN A 169 15.37 5.04 -16.15
C ASN A 169 14.31 4.06 -15.63
N HIS A 170 13.99 3.03 -16.41
CA HIS A 170 13.07 1.95 -16.00
C HIS A 170 13.62 1.14 -14.82
N PHE A 171 14.95 1.04 -14.64
CA PHE A 171 15.59 0.16 -13.65
C PHE A 171 16.24 0.89 -12.49
N VAL A 172 16.17 2.23 -12.46
CA VAL A 172 16.67 3.09 -11.37
C VAL A 172 16.29 2.59 -9.96
N PRO A 173 15.06 2.11 -9.68
CA PRO A 173 14.72 1.60 -8.35
C PRO A 173 15.60 0.44 -7.85
N PHE A 174 16.23 -0.33 -8.75
CA PHE A 174 17.14 -1.42 -8.39
C PHE A 174 18.51 -0.93 -7.93
N LEU A 175 18.89 0.33 -8.19
CA LEU A 175 20.12 0.92 -7.64
C LEU A 175 20.11 1.01 -6.11
N ARG A 176 18.94 0.86 -5.47
CA ARG A 176 18.83 0.78 -4.00
C ARG A 176 19.41 -0.51 -3.41
N LEU A 177 19.51 -1.57 -4.22
CA LEU A 177 19.96 -2.89 -3.76
C LEU A 177 21.46 -2.89 -3.44
N THR A 178 21.91 -3.80 -2.58
CA THR A 178 23.35 -4.04 -2.40
C THR A 178 23.93 -4.67 -3.67
N LEU A 179 25.22 -4.43 -3.95
CA LEU A 179 25.85 -4.96 -5.16
C LEU A 179 25.74 -6.49 -5.30
N PRO A 180 25.95 -7.31 -4.24
CA PRO A 180 25.75 -8.76 -4.34
C PRO A 180 24.30 -9.15 -4.68
N ARG A 181 23.33 -8.45 -4.09
CA ARG A 181 21.90 -8.71 -4.32
C ARG A 181 21.49 -8.32 -5.75
N LEU A 182 22.01 -7.20 -6.24
CA LEU A 182 21.80 -6.73 -7.61
C LEU A 182 22.39 -7.70 -8.62
N ARG A 183 23.64 -8.16 -8.42
CA ARG A 183 24.27 -9.19 -9.28
C ARG A 183 23.40 -10.44 -9.37
N LYS A 184 22.98 -10.99 -8.23
CA LYS A 184 22.11 -12.17 -8.20
C LYS A 184 20.81 -11.94 -8.96
N LEU A 185 20.18 -10.79 -8.77
CA LEU A 185 18.95 -10.42 -9.48
C LEU A 185 19.16 -10.36 -10.99
N VAL A 186 20.19 -9.65 -11.45
CA VAL A 186 20.50 -9.51 -12.87
C VAL A 186 20.82 -10.86 -13.51
N THR A 187 21.59 -11.72 -12.83
CA THR A 187 21.85 -13.08 -13.31
C THR A 187 20.55 -13.88 -13.50
N ALA A 188 19.62 -13.80 -12.54
CA ALA A 188 18.33 -14.48 -12.66
C ALA A 188 17.51 -13.93 -13.84
N LEU A 189 17.44 -12.60 -14.01
CA LEU A 189 16.71 -11.98 -15.12
C LEU A 189 17.30 -12.33 -16.48
N ASN A 190 18.63 -12.35 -16.60
CA ASN A 190 19.31 -12.71 -17.84
C ASN A 190 19.14 -14.19 -18.19
N ALA A 191 19.04 -15.08 -17.19
CA ALA A 191 18.80 -16.50 -17.43
C ALA A 191 17.44 -16.76 -18.11
N GLU A 192 16.44 -15.90 -17.86
CA GLU A 192 15.08 -16.03 -18.39
C GLU A 192 14.85 -15.22 -19.68
N THR A 193 15.90 -14.66 -20.28
CA THR A 193 15.80 -13.84 -21.51
C THR A 193 15.12 -14.61 -22.65
N GLY A 194 15.26 -15.94 -22.68
CA GLY A 194 14.62 -16.80 -23.69
C GLY A 194 13.16 -17.14 -23.41
N ASP A 195 12.68 -16.94 -22.18
CA ASP A 195 11.34 -17.37 -21.77
C ASP A 195 10.24 -16.33 -22.10
N TYR A 196 10.62 -15.06 -22.26
CA TYR A 196 9.70 -13.95 -22.54
C TYR A 196 9.85 -13.41 -23.96
N SER A 197 8.74 -13.04 -24.59
CA SER A 197 8.74 -12.28 -25.85
C SER A 197 9.53 -10.97 -25.75
N GLN A 198 9.39 -10.25 -24.63
CA GLN A 198 10.07 -8.98 -24.37
C GLN A 198 11.50 -9.16 -23.86
N LYS A 199 12.00 -10.39 -23.74
CA LYS A 199 13.36 -10.74 -23.28
C LYS A 199 13.72 -10.26 -21.87
N ASN A 200 12.78 -9.64 -21.15
CA ASN A 200 12.95 -9.14 -19.80
C ASN A 200 11.62 -9.23 -19.04
N ARG A 201 11.63 -9.86 -17.86
CA ARG A 201 10.45 -10.04 -17.00
C ARG A 201 9.76 -8.73 -16.65
N VAL A 202 10.50 -7.63 -16.46
CA VAL A 202 9.91 -6.31 -16.15
C VAL A 202 9.06 -5.80 -17.30
N TYR A 203 9.58 -5.87 -18.53
CA TYR A 203 8.84 -5.46 -19.72
C TYR A 203 7.69 -6.39 -20.04
N TYR A 204 7.86 -7.67 -19.78
CA TYR A 204 6.77 -8.63 -19.86
C TYR A 204 5.61 -8.25 -18.92
N ILE A 205 5.89 -7.94 -17.65
CA ILE A 205 4.88 -7.46 -16.70
C ILE A 205 4.24 -6.15 -17.19
N SER A 206 5.05 -5.22 -17.67
CA SER A 206 4.60 -3.92 -18.15
C SER A 206 3.60 -4.07 -19.29
N ASP A 207 3.93 -4.89 -20.29
CA ASP A 207 3.09 -5.23 -21.44
C ASP A 207 1.77 -5.89 -21.00
N LYS A 208 1.84 -6.96 -20.22
CA LYS A 208 0.64 -7.70 -19.78
C LYS A 208 -0.31 -6.88 -18.92
N LEU A 209 0.22 -5.95 -18.13
CA LEU A 209 -0.57 -5.13 -17.22
C LEU A 209 -0.96 -3.78 -17.83
N GLY A 210 -0.40 -3.38 -18.97
CA GLY A 210 -0.57 -2.03 -19.53
C GLY A 210 -0.07 -0.93 -18.60
N VAL A 211 0.98 -1.22 -17.81
CA VAL A 211 1.53 -0.28 -16.81
C VAL A 211 2.97 0.07 -17.19
N ARG A 212 3.33 1.35 -17.13
CA ARG A 212 4.68 1.78 -17.53
C ARG A 212 5.80 1.08 -16.73
N PRO A 213 6.95 0.75 -17.35
CA PRO A 213 8.01 -0.02 -16.69
C PRO A 213 8.55 0.60 -15.40
N GLU A 214 8.62 1.94 -15.31
CA GLU A 214 9.10 2.66 -14.13
C GLU A 214 8.19 2.40 -12.91
N ILE A 215 6.88 2.32 -13.16
CA ILE A 215 5.90 2.02 -12.12
C ILE A 215 6.04 0.56 -11.71
N VAL A 216 6.22 -0.35 -12.67
CA VAL A 216 6.42 -1.77 -12.39
C VAL A 216 7.63 -1.96 -11.48
N THR A 217 8.82 -1.50 -11.87
CA THR A 217 10.05 -1.68 -11.08
C THR A 217 9.98 -1.01 -9.71
N LYS A 218 9.28 0.14 -9.58
CA LYS A 218 9.00 0.79 -8.29
C LYS A 218 8.26 -0.11 -7.30
N TYR A 219 7.40 -1.00 -7.78
CA TYR A 219 6.75 -2.00 -6.93
C TYR A 219 7.59 -3.27 -6.76
N LEU A 220 8.20 -3.79 -7.83
CA LEU A 220 9.00 -5.02 -7.77
C LEU A 220 10.24 -4.86 -6.87
N CYS A 221 10.87 -3.68 -6.85
CA CYS A 221 12.07 -3.42 -6.03
C CYS A 221 11.81 -3.60 -4.52
N LYS A 222 10.55 -3.43 -4.08
CA LYS A 222 10.14 -3.66 -2.69
C LYS A 222 10.02 -5.14 -2.36
N ARG A 223 9.84 -6.02 -3.36
CA ARG A 223 9.53 -7.44 -3.20
C ARG A 223 10.22 -8.28 -4.28
N LEU A 224 11.55 -8.35 -4.21
CA LEU A 224 12.39 -8.98 -5.24
C LEU A 224 12.11 -10.47 -5.50
N PHE A 225 11.46 -11.20 -4.60
CA PHE A 225 11.19 -12.62 -4.82
C PHE A 225 10.37 -12.86 -6.10
N ILE A 226 9.57 -11.87 -6.54
CA ILE A 226 8.80 -11.92 -7.79
C ILE A 226 9.72 -12.01 -9.02
N LEU A 227 10.96 -11.53 -8.92
CA LEU A 227 11.95 -11.56 -9.99
C LEU A 227 12.83 -12.81 -9.94
N GLU A 228 12.80 -13.54 -8.82
CA GLU A 228 13.59 -14.77 -8.61
C GLU A 228 12.71 -16.04 -8.65
N MET A 229 11.38 -15.89 -8.69
CA MET A 229 10.46 -17.04 -8.70
C MET A 229 10.45 -17.73 -10.08
N PRO A 230 10.17 -19.04 -10.14
CA PRO A 230 10.10 -19.77 -11.41
C PRO A 230 9.09 -19.15 -12.38
N TYR A 231 9.47 -19.03 -13.66
CA TYR A 231 8.66 -18.41 -14.70
C TYR A 231 7.25 -19.00 -14.78
N ASP A 232 7.11 -20.33 -14.90
CA ASP A 232 5.79 -20.98 -15.04
C ASP A 232 4.82 -20.63 -13.89
N MET A 233 5.32 -20.59 -12.65
CA MET A 233 4.50 -20.24 -11.49
C MET A 233 4.10 -18.76 -11.49
N PHE A 234 5.04 -17.89 -11.85
CA PHE A 234 4.79 -16.47 -11.99
C PHE A 234 3.75 -16.19 -13.08
N GLU A 235 3.96 -16.77 -14.25
CA GLU A 235 3.18 -16.56 -15.45
C GLU A 235 1.72 -16.96 -15.26
N LYS A 236 1.48 -18.19 -14.82
CA LYS A 236 0.12 -18.68 -14.56
C LYS A 236 -0.60 -17.83 -13.52
N ASN A 237 0.08 -17.44 -12.44
CA ASN A 237 -0.50 -16.56 -11.43
C ASN A 237 -0.87 -15.18 -11.99
N LEU A 238 -0.01 -14.59 -12.84
CA LEU A 238 -0.30 -13.32 -13.50
C LEU A 238 -1.52 -13.44 -14.41
N GLN A 239 -1.55 -14.48 -15.26
CA GLN A 239 -2.65 -14.75 -16.17
C GLN A 239 -3.97 -14.96 -15.43
N HIS A 240 -3.99 -15.71 -14.32
CA HIS A 240 -5.20 -15.82 -13.50
C HIS A 240 -5.66 -14.46 -12.97
N MET A 241 -4.75 -13.63 -12.44
CA MET A 241 -5.14 -12.30 -11.95
C MET A 241 -5.73 -11.42 -13.06
N ILE A 242 -5.17 -11.45 -14.27
CA ILE A 242 -5.69 -10.73 -15.43
C ILE A 242 -7.05 -11.29 -15.85
N HIS A 243 -7.19 -12.62 -15.97
CA HIS A 243 -8.42 -13.29 -16.37
C HIS A 243 -9.59 -12.97 -15.42
N TYR A 244 -9.32 -12.89 -14.11
CA TYR A 244 -10.31 -12.53 -13.09
C TYR A 244 -10.43 -11.01 -12.88
N ASN A 245 -9.95 -10.21 -13.83
CA ASN A 245 -10.06 -8.75 -13.86
C ASN A 245 -9.56 -8.06 -12.58
N VAL A 246 -8.47 -8.57 -12.00
CA VAL A 246 -7.80 -7.91 -10.88
C VAL A 246 -7.07 -6.70 -11.43
N SER A 247 -7.36 -5.52 -10.88
CA SER A 247 -6.75 -4.27 -11.36
C SER A 247 -5.21 -4.32 -11.35
N PRO A 248 -4.53 -3.92 -12.44
CA PRO A 248 -3.08 -3.95 -12.57
C PRO A 248 -2.30 -3.34 -11.40
N ILE A 249 -2.74 -2.18 -10.93
CA ILE A 249 -2.08 -1.49 -9.81
C ILE A 249 -2.25 -2.25 -8.48
N ASN A 250 -3.35 -3.00 -8.31
CA ASN A 250 -3.58 -3.80 -7.12
C ASN A 250 -2.70 -5.05 -7.14
N ILE A 251 -2.49 -5.66 -8.32
CA ILE A 251 -1.54 -6.76 -8.52
C ILE A 251 -0.13 -6.31 -8.07
N LEU A 252 0.34 -5.18 -8.59
CA LEU A 252 1.67 -4.64 -8.25
C LEU A 252 1.81 -4.25 -6.76
N LYS A 253 0.74 -3.80 -6.12
CA LYS A 253 0.75 -3.44 -4.70
C LYS A 253 0.85 -4.66 -3.77
N ASP A 254 0.38 -5.83 -4.20
CA ASP A 254 0.29 -7.03 -3.37
C ASP A 254 0.85 -8.28 -4.06
N LEU A 255 2.14 -8.21 -4.39
CA LEU A 255 2.90 -9.27 -5.04
C LEU A 255 2.97 -10.56 -4.23
N TRP A 256 2.65 -10.54 -2.93
CA TRP A 256 2.67 -11.73 -2.08
C TRP A 256 1.66 -12.80 -2.52
N ALA A 257 0.62 -12.42 -3.27
CA ALA A 257 -0.31 -13.38 -3.86
C ALA A 257 0.37 -14.35 -4.84
N PHE A 258 1.52 -14.00 -5.43
CA PHE A 258 2.28 -14.86 -6.34
C PHE A 258 3.03 -16.00 -5.66
N ARG A 259 3.12 -16.01 -4.31
CA ARG A 259 3.73 -17.13 -3.58
C ARG A 259 2.84 -18.36 -3.47
N TYR A 260 1.58 -18.24 -3.82
CA TYR A 260 0.63 -19.35 -3.78
C TYR A 260 0.68 -20.11 -5.10
N THR A 261 0.32 -21.39 -5.04
CA THR A 261 0.30 -22.25 -6.24
C THR A 261 -0.80 -21.78 -7.20
N PRO A 262 -0.60 -21.85 -8.53
CA PRO A 262 -1.59 -21.39 -9.51
C PRO A 262 -2.98 -21.95 -9.29
N LYS A 263 -3.09 -23.25 -9.00
CA LYS A 263 -4.36 -23.91 -8.66
C LYS A 263 -5.08 -23.28 -7.46
N SER A 264 -4.35 -22.88 -6.42
CA SER A 264 -4.92 -22.23 -5.24
C SER A 264 -5.38 -20.81 -5.54
N VAL A 265 -4.59 -20.07 -6.33
CA VAL A 265 -4.93 -18.72 -6.80
C VAL A 265 -6.21 -18.76 -7.63
N GLU A 266 -6.27 -19.62 -8.64
CA GLU A 266 -7.43 -19.81 -9.50
C GLU A 266 -8.69 -20.15 -8.70
N LEU A 267 -8.64 -21.17 -7.85
CA LEU A 267 -9.78 -21.60 -7.04
C LEU A 267 -10.34 -20.45 -6.18
N ARG A 268 -9.48 -19.63 -5.59
CA ARG A 268 -9.90 -18.50 -4.75
C ARG A 268 -10.49 -17.36 -5.56
N LEU A 269 -9.91 -17.02 -6.70
CA LEU A 269 -10.42 -15.99 -7.59
C LEU A 269 -11.74 -16.42 -8.24
N GLU A 270 -11.87 -17.69 -8.61
CA GLU A 270 -13.10 -18.27 -9.14
C GLU A 270 -14.24 -18.17 -8.12
N ARG A 271 -13.99 -18.52 -6.86
CA ARG A 271 -14.97 -18.35 -5.78
C ARG A 271 -15.38 -16.90 -5.59
N ALA A 272 -14.44 -15.95 -5.69
CA ALA A 272 -14.76 -14.53 -5.64
C ALA A 272 -15.65 -14.08 -6.80
N LYS A 273 -15.38 -14.57 -8.02
CA LYS A 273 -16.21 -14.32 -9.21
C LYS A 273 -17.61 -14.92 -9.07
N ARG A 274 -17.73 -16.16 -8.59
CA ARG A 274 -19.04 -16.81 -8.34
C ARG A 274 -19.87 -16.08 -7.29
N ALA A 275 -19.21 -15.52 -6.27
CA ALA A 275 -19.86 -14.67 -5.28
C ALA A 275 -20.22 -13.26 -5.80
N LYS A 276 -20.08 -13.03 -7.12
CA LYS A 276 -20.34 -11.75 -7.80
C LYS A 276 -19.67 -10.57 -7.10
N LYS A 277 -18.43 -10.77 -6.66
CA LYS A 277 -17.67 -9.72 -5.99
C LYS A 277 -17.26 -8.66 -7.01
N ASP A 278 -17.78 -7.45 -6.87
CA ASP A 278 -17.52 -6.34 -7.82
C ASP A 278 -16.03 -6.04 -8.00
N LYS A 279 -15.27 -6.10 -6.90
CA LYS A 279 -13.85 -5.79 -6.89
C LYS A 279 -13.03 -6.94 -6.31
N ILE A 280 -12.52 -7.79 -7.20
CA ILE A 280 -11.57 -8.86 -6.85
C ILE A 280 -10.20 -8.24 -6.58
N MET A 281 -9.56 -8.68 -5.49
CA MET A 281 -8.31 -8.10 -4.97
C MET A 281 -7.31 -9.19 -4.60
N PRO A 282 -5.99 -8.97 -4.75
CA PRO A 282 -4.99 -10.00 -4.44
C PRO A 282 -5.02 -10.49 -2.98
N TRP A 283 -5.45 -9.65 -2.03
CA TRP A 283 -5.56 -10.06 -0.62
C TRP A 283 -6.48 -11.28 -0.44
N MET A 284 -7.46 -11.48 -1.32
CA MET A 284 -8.40 -12.61 -1.28
C MET A 284 -7.70 -13.95 -1.53
N VAL A 285 -6.59 -13.94 -2.28
CA VAL A 285 -5.76 -15.12 -2.55
C VAL A 285 -5.00 -15.55 -1.31
N ARG A 286 -4.63 -14.60 -0.44
CA ARG A 286 -3.69 -14.80 0.67
C ARG A 286 -4.35 -14.85 2.04
N CYS A 287 -5.56 -14.32 2.18
CA CYS A 287 -6.22 -14.30 3.48
C CYS A 287 -6.59 -15.71 3.96
N PRO A 288 -6.67 -15.93 5.29
CA PRO A 288 -7.25 -17.14 5.86
C PRO A 288 -8.64 -17.43 5.31
N GLU A 289 -8.96 -18.72 5.19
CA GLU A 289 -10.21 -19.19 4.61
C GLU A 289 -11.47 -18.62 5.29
N PRO A 290 -11.57 -18.53 6.64
CA PRO A 290 -12.74 -17.93 7.28
C PRO A 290 -12.97 -16.46 6.91
N ILE A 291 -11.88 -15.72 6.63
CA ILE A 291 -11.95 -14.30 6.23
C ILE A 291 -12.50 -14.20 4.80
N LEU A 292 -12.01 -15.06 3.90
CA LEU A 292 -12.52 -15.12 2.53
C LEU A 292 -14.01 -15.46 2.53
N GLN A 293 -14.40 -16.56 3.19
CA GLN A 293 -15.79 -17.02 3.28
C GLN A 293 -16.72 -15.93 3.81
N ARG A 294 -16.33 -15.24 4.90
CA ARG A 294 -17.11 -14.12 5.43
C ARG A 294 -17.27 -12.99 4.42
N SER A 295 -16.21 -12.61 3.72
CA SER A 295 -16.27 -11.55 2.70
C SER A 295 -17.16 -11.91 1.51
N LEU A 296 -17.10 -13.17 1.06
CA LEU A 296 -17.94 -13.66 -0.05
C LEU A 296 -19.40 -13.75 0.38
N LYS A 297 -19.68 -14.32 1.56
CA LYS A 297 -21.02 -14.40 2.14
C LYS A 297 -21.65 -13.02 2.23
N LEU A 298 -20.93 -12.03 2.75
CA LEU A 298 -21.43 -10.65 2.82
C LEU A 298 -21.85 -10.09 1.46
N SER A 299 -21.16 -10.45 0.38
CA SER A 299 -21.50 -9.95 -0.96
C SER A 299 -22.75 -10.65 -1.51
N LEU A 300 -22.88 -11.95 -1.25
CA LEU A 300 -24.08 -12.72 -1.60
C LEU A 300 -25.30 -12.24 -0.80
N ASP A 301 -25.13 -12.00 0.51
CA ASP A 301 -26.19 -11.48 1.38
C ASP A 301 -26.64 -10.08 0.92
N GLU A 302 -25.69 -9.22 0.51
CA GLU A 302 -25.99 -7.90 -0.07
C GLU A 302 -26.82 -8.00 -1.35
N LEU A 303 -26.47 -8.91 -2.26
CA LEU A 303 -27.24 -9.16 -3.48
C LEU A 303 -28.61 -9.76 -3.20
N GLN A 304 -28.71 -10.66 -2.23
CA GLN A 304 -29.99 -11.26 -1.83
C GLN A 304 -30.94 -10.19 -1.27
N VAL A 305 -30.42 -9.25 -0.47
CA VAL A 305 -31.22 -8.16 0.11
C VAL A 305 -31.61 -7.13 -0.94
N LEU A 306 -30.70 -6.76 -1.85
CA LEU A 306 -31.02 -5.86 -2.96
C LEU A 306 -32.04 -6.47 -3.93
N GLY A 307 -31.97 -7.77 -4.19
CA GLY A 307 -32.95 -8.47 -5.01
C GLY A 307 -33.10 -7.85 -6.40
N LYS A 308 -34.24 -7.19 -6.65
CA LYS A 308 -34.55 -6.51 -7.91
C LYS A 308 -34.02 -5.07 -7.99
N PHE A 309 -33.63 -4.49 -6.87
CA PHE A 309 -33.18 -3.11 -6.78
C PHE A 309 -31.72 -3.00 -7.22
N SER A 310 -31.41 -2.00 -8.03
CA SER A 310 -30.06 -1.76 -8.52
C SER A 310 -29.20 -1.02 -7.50
N SER A 311 -29.84 -0.29 -6.56
CA SER A 311 -29.16 0.54 -5.58
C SER A 311 -29.77 0.47 -4.19
N VAL A 312 -28.97 0.84 -3.18
CA VAL A 312 -29.43 0.97 -1.78
C VAL A 312 -30.50 2.04 -1.65
N VAL A 313 -30.44 3.10 -2.47
CA VAL A 313 -31.43 4.19 -2.49
C VAL A 313 -32.79 3.67 -2.95
N GLU A 314 -32.83 2.91 -4.04
CA GLU A 314 -34.06 2.27 -4.53
C GLU A 314 -34.62 1.28 -3.52
N TYR A 315 -33.75 0.48 -2.89
CA TYR A 315 -34.16 -0.43 -1.82
C TYR A 315 -34.80 0.33 -0.65
N LEU A 316 -34.20 1.43 -0.20
CA LEU A 316 -34.72 2.23 0.90
C LEU A 316 -36.05 2.92 0.53
N ALA A 317 -36.11 3.49 -0.68
CA ALA A 317 -37.32 4.12 -1.24
C ALA A 317 -38.49 3.15 -1.23
N HIS A 318 -38.28 1.93 -1.72
CA HIS A 318 -39.30 0.89 -1.71
C HIS A 318 -39.68 0.45 -0.29
N ARG A 319 -38.71 0.23 0.61
CA ARG A 319 -38.98 -0.23 1.99
C ARG A 319 -39.72 0.79 2.85
N LEU A 320 -39.49 2.08 2.62
CA LEU A 320 -40.14 3.16 3.36
C LEU A 320 -41.30 3.80 2.58
N GLU A 321 -41.62 3.29 1.39
CA GLU A 321 -42.67 3.81 0.50
C GLU A 321 -42.50 5.32 0.20
N PHE A 322 -41.28 5.72 -0.14
CA PHE A 322 -40.95 7.05 -0.66
C PHE A 322 -40.56 6.96 -2.14
N SER A 323 -40.61 8.09 -2.85
CA SER A 323 -39.97 8.16 -4.16
C SER A 323 -38.45 8.03 -4.02
N VAL A 324 -37.79 7.59 -5.11
CA VAL A 324 -36.32 7.48 -5.14
C VAL A 324 -35.66 8.83 -4.86
N SER A 325 -36.26 9.93 -5.31
CA SER A 325 -35.77 11.30 -5.08
C SER A 325 -35.85 11.70 -3.59
N GLU A 326 -36.95 11.38 -2.92
CA GLU A 326 -37.14 11.65 -1.50
C GLU A 326 -36.22 10.78 -0.64
N ALA A 327 -36.09 9.48 -0.95
CA ALA A 327 -35.18 8.58 -0.26
C ALA A 327 -33.73 9.06 -0.37
N LYS A 328 -33.33 9.54 -1.55
CA LYS A 328 -32.02 10.16 -1.75
C LYS A 328 -31.86 11.39 -0.87
N ALA A 329 -32.83 12.31 -0.88
CA ALA A 329 -32.80 13.50 -0.03
C ALA A 329 -32.72 13.15 1.48
N ILE A 330 -33.43 12.11 1.92
CA ILE A 330 -33.37 11.58 3.29
C ILE A 330 -31.96 11.09 3.62
N MET A 331 -31.33 10.30 2.74
CA MET A 331 -29.97 9.80 2.93
C MET A 331 -28.93 10.93 2.90
N ASP A 332 -29.11 11.93 2.05
CA ASP A 332 -28.19 13.06 1.91
C ASP A 332 -28.17 13.97 3.14
N ARG A 333 -29.23 13.99 3.95
CA ARG A 333 -29.20 14.64 5.28
C ARG A 333 -28.17 14.02 6.23
N HIS A 334 -27.77 12.76 6.01
CA HIS A 334 -26.67 12.13 6.73
C HIS A 334 -25.83 11.25 5.80
N PRO A 335 -24.82 11.82 5.10
CA PRO A 335 -24.11 11.13 4.01
C PRO A 335 -23.44 9.81 4.40
N GLN A 336 -23.18 9.58 5.69
CA GLN A 336 -22.63 8.30 6.17
C GLN A 336 -23.55 7.11 5.88
N VAL A 337 -24.86 7.32 5.71
CA VAL A 337 -25.83 6.25 5.39
C VAL A 337 -25.47 5.57 4.05
N HIS A 338 -24.95 6.32 3.07
CA HIS A 338 -24.52 5.77 1.77
C HIS A 338 -23.41 4.73 1.88
N THR A 339 -22.64 4.75 2.97
CA THR A 339 -21.54 3.80 3.22
C THR A 339 -21.97 2.55 3.98
N VAL A 340 -23.21 2.53 4.48
CA VAL A 340 -23.72 1.42 5.28
C VAL A 340 -24.21 0.31 4.35
N ARG A 341 -23.85 -0.93 4.69
CA ARG A 341 -24.32 -2.11 3.96
C ARG A 341 -25.82 -2.26 4.03
N VAL A 342 -26.43 -2.61 2.90
CA VAL A 342 -27.87 -2.83 2.77
C VAL A 342 -28.40 -3.91 3.72
N THR A 343 -27.61 -4.96 3.99
CA THR A 343 -27.96 -6.04 4.94
C THR A 343 -28.20 -5.50 6.35
N LYS A 344 -27.32 -4.62 6.81
CA LYS A 344 -27.47 -3.94 8.10
C LYS A 344 -28.65 -2.96 8.10
N ILE A 345 -28.84 -2.22 7.01
CA ILE A 345 -30.00 -1.33 6.85
C ILE A 345 -31.30 -2.13 6.97
N LYS A 346 -31.40 -3.28 6.28
CA LYS A 346 -32.54 -4.20 6.37
C LYS A 346 -32.81 -4.63 7.81
N GLU A 347 -31.80 -5.13 8.51
CA GLU A 347 -31.93 -5.59 9.90
C GLU A 347 -32.47 -4.49 10.84
N VAL A 348 -31.95 -3.26 10.71
CA VAL A 348 -32.40 -2.13 11.53
C VAL A 348 -33.82 -1.70 11.14
N LEU A 349 -34.13 -1.60 9.84
CA LEU A 349 -35.47 -1.22 9.37
C LEU A 349 -36.53 -2.24 9.77
N ASP A 350 -36.25 -3.54 9.62
CA ASP A 350 -37.19 -4.61 9.98
C ASP A 350 -37.51 -4.55 11.47
N TYR A 351 -36.51 -4.31 12.32
CA TYR A 351 -36.74 -4.12 13.75
C TYR A 351 -37.58 -2.86 14.04
N LEU A 352 -37.22 -1.71 13.47
CA LEU A 352 -37.89 -0.44 13.75
C LEU A 352 -39.35 -0.45 13.29
N LEU A 353 -39.64 -0.96 12.09
CA LEU A 353 -40.98 -1.02 11.52
C LEU A 353 -41.84 -2.13 12.15
N ASN A 354 -41.29 -3.34 12.28
CA ASN A 354 -42.10 -4.51 12.62
C ASN A 354 -42.17 -4.78 14.13
N GLU A 355 -41.05 -4.66 14.86
CA GLU A 355 -40.98 -4.96 16.30
C GLU A 355 -41.25 -3.69 17.13
N ALA A 356 -40.51 -2.60 16.87
CA ALA A 356 -40.60 -1.37 17.67
C ALA A 356 -41.74 -0.42 17.23
N LYS A 357 -42.45 -0.75 16.14
CA LYS A 357 -43.65 -0.06 15.64
C LYS A 357 -43.46 1.44 15.40
N PHE A 358 -42.27 1.85 14.94
CA PHE A 358 -42.05 3.20 14.42
C PHE A 358 -42.62 3.33 13.01
N THR A 359 -43.12 4.51 12.69
CA THR A 359 -43.63 4.85 11.36
C THR A 359 -42.48 5.14 10.40
N ARG A 360 -42.74 4.99 9.09
CA ARG A 360 -41.78 5.35 8.03
C ARG A 360 -41.28 6.80 8.13
N PHE A 361 -42.14 7.72 8.57
CA PHE A 361 -41.80 9.14 8.68
C PHE A 361 -40.87 9.42 9.88
N GLU A 362 -41.11 8.78 11.03
CA GLU A 362 -40.23 8.89 12.21
C GLU A 362 -38.81 8.38 11.92
N ILE A 363 -38.70 7.28 11.16
CA ILE A 363 -37.41 6.75 10.71
C ILE A 363 -36.74 7.71 9.72
N ALA A 364 -37.49 8.20 8.74
CA ALA A 364 -36.97 9.12 7.73
C ALA A 364 -36.44 10.43 8.34
N GLN A 365 -37.08 10.95 9.39
CA GLN A 365 -36.63 12.16 10.09
C GLN A 365 -35.25 11.99 10.75
N VAL A 366 -34.83 10.75 11.07
CA VAL A 366 -33.56 10.48 11.74
C VAL A 366 -32.72 9.47 10.94
N PRO A 367 -32.18 9.83 9.75
CA PRO A 367 -31.45 8.89 8.88
C PRO A 367 -30.24 8.24 9.57
N ARG A 368 -29.64 8.96 10.53
CA ARG A 368 -28.51 8.48 11.34
C ARG A 368 -28.78 7.16 12.05
N ILE A 369 -30.04 6.82 12.35
CA ILE A 369 -30.38 5.54 13.01
C ILE A 369 -29.88 4.33 12.20
N LEU A 370 -29.88 4.43 10.87
CA LEU A 370 -29.42 3.38 9.95
C LEU A 370 -27.91 3.11 10.07
N CYS A 371 -27.14 4.05 10.62
CA CYS A 371 -25.72 3.87 10.88
C CYS A 371 -25.42 3.08 12.15
N HIS A 372 -26.38 2.93 13.07
CA HIS A 372 -26.19 2.20 14.32
C HIS A 372 -26.33 0.68 14.14
N SER A 373 -25.73 -0.09 15.04
CA SER A 373 -25.89 -1.55 15.02
C SER A 373 -27.28 -1.94 15.53
N LEU A 374 -27.83 -3.04 15.01
CA LEU A 374 -29.09 -3.58 15.51
C LEU A 374 -29.02 -3.84 17.02
N LYS A 375 -27.92 -4.44 17.50
CA LYS A 375 -27.67 -4.71 18.93
C LYS A 375 -27.82 -3.45 19.78
N THR A 376 -27.10 -2.38 19.42
CA THR A 376 -27.16 -1.10 20.17
C THR A 376 -28.55 -0.48 20.12
N THR A 377 -29.23 -0.60 18.98
CA THR A 377 -30.58 -0.05 18.80
C THR A 377 -31.59 -0.79 19.67
N LYS A 378 -31.56 -2.14 19.69
CA LYS A 378 -32.40 -2.99 20.55
C LYS A 378 -32.12 -2.72 22.03
N GLU A 379 -30.85 -2.70 22.44
CA GLU A 379 -30.46 -2.45 23.84
C GLU A 379 -31.04 -1.14 24.35
N ARG A 380 -30.88 -0.04 23.59
CA ARG A 380 -31.36 1.28 24.00
C ARG A 380 -32.87 1.39 24.00
N LEU A 381 -33.55 0.83 23.00
CA LEU A 381 -35.02 0.89 22.94
C LEU A 381 -35.66 0.01 24.02
N ASN A 382 -35.10 -1.16 24.31
CA ASN A 382 -35.58 -2.02 25.40
C ASN A 382 -35.34 -1.37 26.77
N GLU A 383 -34.19 -0.73 26.97
CA GLU A 383 -33.88 0.03 28.19
C GLU A 383 -34.88 1.18 28.38
N LEU A 384 -35.14 1.98 27.33
CA LEU A 384 -36.17 3.03 27.38
C LEU A 384 -37.57 2.46 27.67
N ALA A 385 -37.94 1.35 27.03
CA ALA A 385 -39.23 0.69 27.25
C ALA A 385 -39.38 0.19 28.69
N SER A 386 -38.30 -0.29 29.33
CA SER A 386 -38.33 -0.73 30.73
C SER A 386 -38.65 0.40 31.73
N PHE A 387 -38.35 1.65 31.35
CA PHE A 387 -38.72 2.86 32.10
C PHE A 387 -40.06 3.46 31.66
N GLY A 388 -40.86 2.73 30.86
CA GLY A 388 -42.10 3.25 30.29
C GLY A 388 -41.90 4.39 29.28
N CYS A 389 -40.67 4.63 28.83
CA CYS A 389 -40.35 5.68 27.88
C CYS A 389 -40.49 5.17 26.44
N ARG A 390 -41.46 5.71 25.70
CA ARG A 390 -41.45 5.64 24.24
C ARG A 390 -40.92 6.97 23.70
N PRO A 391 -39.67 7.02 23.20
CA PRO A 391 -39.12 8.27 22.70
C PRO A 391 -39.93 8.75 21.48
N SER A 392 -40.35 10.01 21.49
CA SER A 392 -41.06 10.65 20.37
C SER A 392 -40.19 10.80 19.12
N SER A 393 -38.87 10.65 19.25
CA SER A 393 -37.92 10.68 18.15
C SER A 393 -36.76 9.72 18.38
N LEU A 394 -36.28 9.11 17.30
CA LEU A 394 -35.12 8.21 17.30
C LEU A 394 -33.79 8.95 17.52
N VAL A 395 -33.79 10.29 17.61
CA VAL A 395 -32.59 11.09 17.84
C VAL A 395 -31.83 10.63 19.08
N ILE A 396 -32.53 10.38 20.20
CA ILE A 396 -31.88 10.01 21.46
C ILE A 396 -31.15 8.66 21.37
N VAL A 397 -31.72 7.71 20.61
CA VAL A 397 -31.13 6.39 20.35
C VAL A 397 -29.85 6.51 19.53
N CYS A 398 -29.68 7.60 18.77
CA CYS A 398 -28.49 7.85 17.94
C CYS A 398 -27.38 8.64 18.66
N ARG A 399 -27.63 9.15 19.88
CA ARG A 399 -26.68 9.99 20.62
C ARG A 399 -25.49 9.21 21.18
N SER A 400 -24.48 9.93 21.66
CA SER A 400 -23.38 9.30 22.39
C SER A 400 -23.89 8.60 23.66
N ARG A 401 -23.13 7.62 24.20
CA ARG A 401 -23.53 6.94 25.45
C ARG A 401 -23.69 7.93 26.61
N ARG A 402 -22.86 8.96 26.68
CA ARG A 402 -22.93 10.00 27.72
C ARG A 402 -24.24 10.80 27.65
N GLU A 403 -24.61 11.29 26.47
CA GLU A 403 -25.86 12.04 26.27
C GLU A 403 -27.09 11.16 26.50
N TYR A 404 -27.04 9.91 26.05
CA TYR A 404 -28.10 8.94 26.25
C TYR A 404 -28.33 8.64 27.75
N ASN A 405 -27.26 8.45 28.52
CA ASN A 405 -27.37 8.23 29.97
C ASN A 405 -27.92 9.46 30.70
N LYS A 406 -27.49 10.68 30.33
CA LYS A 406 -28.05 11.92 30.88
C LYS A 406 -29.56 12.01 30.66
N PHE A 407 -30.03 11.61 29.48
CA PHE A 407 -31.46 11.58 29.19
C PHE A 407 -32.20 10.56 30.06
N LEU A 408 -31.64 9.36 30.26
CA LEU A 408 -32.21 8.36 31.17
C LEU A 408 -32.29 8.85 32.62
N GLU A 409 -31.23 9.50 33.11
CA GLU A 409 -31.19 10.10 34.46
C GLU A 409 -32.26 11.19 34.62
N GLN A 410 -32.44 12.04 33.60
CA GLN A 410 -33.49 13.05 33.57
C GLN A 410 -34.89 12.41 33.54
N TRP A 411 -35.10 11.39 32.71
CA TRP A 411 -36.40 10.73 32.60
C TRP A 411 -36.79 10.02 33.91
N THR A 412 -35.85 9.30 34.51
CA THR A 412 -36.08 8.57 35.76
C THR A 412 -36.26 9.49 36.97
N SER A 413 -35.60 10.65 37.00
CA SER A 413 -35.85 11.67 38.04
C SER A 413 -37.25 12.28 37.91
N HIS A 414 -37.69 12.61 36.69
CA HIS A 414 -39.04 13.16 36.46
C HIS A 414 -40.13 12.12 36.77
N SER A 415 -39.98 10.86 36.34
CA SER A 415 -40.96 9.80 36.61
C SER A 415 -41.10 9.46 38.10
N LYS A 416 -40.06 9.67 38.92
CA LYS A 416 -40.14 9.49 40.38
C LYS A 416 -40.91 10.62 41.07
N HIS A 417 -40.88 11.84 40.54
CA HIS A 417 -41.64 12.96 41.09
C HIS A 417 -43.13 12.86 40.77
N THR A 418 -43.52 12.33 39.61
CA THR A 418 -44.94 12.20 39.21
C THR A 418 -45.68 11.03 39.86
N ASN A 419 -44.97 10.06 40.45
CA ASN A 419 -45.56 8.92 41.17
C ASN A 419 -45.60 9.12 42.71
N ALA A 420 -45.14 10.28 43.20
CA ALA A 420 -45.11 10.63 44.62
C ALA A 420 -46.16 11.70 45.01
N GLU A 421 -46.93 12.17 44.04
CA GLU A 421 -48.20 12.92 44.19
C GLU A 421 -49.36 11.98 43.84
#